data_AF-A0A1C5P7J5-F1
#
_entry.id   AF-A0A1C5P7J5-F1
#
_cell.length_a   1.000
_cell.length_b   1.000
_cell.length_c   1.000
_cell.angle_alpha   90.00
_cell.angle_beta   90.00
_cell.angle_gamma   90.00
#
_symmetry.space_group_name_H-M   'P 1'
#
loop_
_entity.id
_entity.type
_entity.pdbx_description
1 polymer ?
#
loop_
_entity_poly.entity_id
_entity_poly.type
_entity_poly.pdbx_seq_one_letter_code
_entity_poly.pdbx_strand_id
1 'polypeptide(L)'
;MTIVGSSINEDDLKRYYWVEKKNTQDQYLVAMQLLLENYCHFLCMNNAMGNIVYEHRELIGNEKLRDKYYHMKLMGSMYMTKEAAEKRLLGIDFIDKAKNEAGPQIADFIPNAFARDHAGINQPNPNIFTTLRYNLYDGNAGNRERFGIKYMP
;
A
#
# COMPACT_ATOMS: atom_id res chain seq x y z
N MET A 1 11.51 9.19 -7.81
CA MET A 1 10.88 8.11 -7.04
C MET A 1 9.47 8.57 -6.71
N THR A 2 8.47 7.69 -6.78
CA THR A 2 7.09 8.03 -6.45
C THR A 2 6.61 7.09 -5.35
N ILE A 3 5.98 7.63 -4.32
CA ILE A 3 5.52 6.88 -3.16
C ILE A 3 4.00 6.73 -3.21
N VAL A 4 3.54 5.48 -3.17
CA VAL A 4 2.15 5.10 -2.97
C VAL A 4 2.09 4.21 -1.73
N GLY A 5 1.13 4.46 -0.84
CA GLY A 5 1.02 3.75 0.42
C GLY A 5 -0.35 3.88 1.07
N SER A 6 -0.51 3.20 2.19
CA SER A 6 -1.68 3.29 3.06
C SER A 6 -1.22 3.16 4.51
N SER A 7 -1.95 3.79 5.41
CA SER A 7 -1.76 3.62 6.86
C SER A 7 -3.11 3.54 7.52
N ILE A 8 -3.22 2.65 8.49
CA ILE A 8 -4.47 2.27 9.14
C ILE A 8 -4.31 2.51 10.64
N ASN A 9 -5.32 3.08 11.26
CA ASN A 9 -5.40 3.18 12.71
C ASN A 9 -6.09 1.92 13.28
N GLU A 10 -5.34 1.06 13.96
CA GLU A 10 -5.92 -0.18 14.48
C GLU A 10 -7.01 0.05 15.53
N ASP A 11 -6.91 1.14 16.31
CA ASP A 11 -7.90 1.45 17.35
C ASP A 11 -9.23 1.87 16.74
N ASP A 12 -9.19 2.65 15.67
CA ASP A 12 -10.36 3.11 14.94
C ASP A 12 -11.02 1.95 14.17
N LEU A 13 -10.23 1.06 13.55
CA LEU A 13 -10.75 -0.19 12.98
C LEU A 13 -11.48 -1.05 14.02
N LYS A 14 -10.89 -1.23 15.21
CA LYS A 14 -11.53 -1.99 16.30
C LYS A 14 -12.81 -1.31 16.78
N ARG A 15 -12.77 0.02 16.94
CA ARG A 15 -13.88 0.81 17.48
C ARG A 15 -15.07 0.92 16.53
N TYR A 16 -14.83 1.24 15.26
CA TYR A 16 -15.89 1.52 14.29
C TYR A 16 -16.32 0.28 13.52
N TYR A 17 -15.39 -0.62 13.21
CA TYR A 17 -15.64 -1.80 12.37
C TYR A 17 -15.62 -3.13 13.14
N TRP A 18 -15.41 -3.09 14.46
CA TRP A 18 -15.44 -4.25 15.36
C TRP A 18 -14.48 -5.37 14.95
N VAL A 19 -13.33 -4.99 14.37
CA VAL A 19 -12.25 -5.86 13.87
C VAL A 19 -11.44 -6.42 15.05
N GLU A 20 -12.10 -7.21 15.89
CA GLU A 20 -11.53 -7.94 17.03
C GLU A 20 -12.55 -8.95 17.57
N LYS A 21 -13.85 -8.64 17.48
CA LYS A 21 -14.93 -9.44 18.08
C LYS A 21 -15.93 -9.95 17.05
N LYS A 22 -16.56 -9.02 16.33
CA LYS A 22 -17.68 -9.32 15.41
C LYS A 22 -17.23 -9.43 13.96
N ASN A 23 -16.04 -8.92 13.66
CA ASN A 23 -15.44 -8.91 12.34
C ASN A 23 -14.01 -9.44 12.45
N THR A 24 -13.62 -10.31 11.53
CA THR A 24 -12.30 -10.98 11.49
C THR A 24 -11.44 -10.47 10.34
N GLN A 25 -11.70 -9.25 9.88
CA GLN A 25 -11.00 -8.69 8.74
C GLN A 25 -9.51 -8.46 9.05
N ASP A 26 -8.64 -8.86 8.13
CA ASP A 26 -7.21 -8.66 8.27
C ASP A 26 -6.82 -7.24 7.82
N GLN A 27 -6.30 -6.44 8.75
CA GLN A 27 -5.87 -5.06 8.52
C GLN A 27 -4.80 -4.95 7.42
N TYR A 28 -3.90 -5.93 7.28
CA TYR A 28 -2.88 -5.91 6.23
C TYR A 28 -3.51 -6.09 4.84
N LEU A 29 -4.57 -6.90 4.73
CA LEU A 29 -5.31 -7.07 3.48
C LEU A 29 -6.14 -5.83 3.12
N VAL A 30 -6.64 -5.10 4.13
CA VAL A 30 -7.27 -3.79 3.92
C VAL A 30 -6.24 -2.79 3.40
N ALA A 31 -5.07 -2.70 4.04
CA ALA A 31 -3.99 -1.80 3.62
C ALA A 31 -3.54 -2.13 2.18
N MET A 32 -3.40 -3.42 1.86
CA MET A 32 -3.05 -3.89 0.53
C MET A 32 -4.12 -3.52 -0.51
N GLN A 33 -5.42 -3.64 -0.20
CA GLN A 33 -6.49 -3.22 -1.11
C GLN A 33 -6.31 -1.75 -1.51
N LEU A 34 -6.13 -0.87 -0.52
CA LEU A 34 -5.95 0.57 -0.74
C LEU A 34 -4.69 0.87 -1.55
N LEU A 35 -3.59 0.17 -1.25
CA LEU A 35 -2.33 0.29 -1.98
C LEU A 35 -2.51 -0.10 -3.46
N LEU A 36 -3.14 -1.25 -3.73
CA LEU A 36 -3.36 -1.76 -5.08
C LEU A 36 -4.27 -0.85 -5.91
N GLU A 37 -5.31 -0.28 -5.31
CA GLU A 37 -6.18 0.69 -5.96
C GLU A 37 -5.38 1.91 -6.45
N ASN A 38 -4.61 2.54 -5.55
CA ASN A 38 -3.82 3.71 -5.90
C ASN A 38 -2.66 3.38 -6.84
N TYR A 39 -2.04 2.22 -6.71
CA TYR A 39 -0.99 1.77 -7.63
C TYR A 39 -1.54 1.50 -9.03
N CYS A 40 -2.68 0.83 -9.14
CA CYS A 40 -3.35 0.63 -10.42
C CYS A 40 -3.74 1.99 -11.05
N HIS A 41 -4.18 2.96 -10.24
CA HIS A 41 -4.49 4.30 -10.71
C HIS A 41 -3.23 4.99 -11.26
N PHE A 42 -2.11 4.91 -10.54
CA PHE A 42 -0.81 5.39 -11.01
C PHE A 42 -0.43 4.78 -12.36
N LEU A 43 -0.58 3.46 -12.54
CA LEU A 43 -0.28 2.79 -13.80
C LEU A 43 -1.21 3.25 -14.94
N CYS A 44 -2.50 3.46 -14.66
CA CYS A 44 -3.43 4.02 -15.64
C CYS A 44 -3.01 5.41 -16.12
N MET A 45 -2.66 6.31 -15.20
CA MET A 45 -2.28 7.69 -15.51
C MET A 45 -0.97 7.81 -16.28
N ASN A 46 -0.09 6.82 -16.15
CA ASN A 46 1.19 6.77 -16.85
C ASN A 46 1.16 5.84 -18.08
N ASN A 47 -0.02 5.33 -18.45
CA ASN A 47 -0.20 4.30 -19.47
C ASN A 47 0.79 3.12 -19.35
N ALA A 48 1.13 2.75 -18.11
CA ALA A 48 2.14 1.75 -17.80
C ALA A 48 1.52 0.39 -17.46
N MET A 49 2.37 -0.61 -17.27
CA MET A 49 2.04 -1.90 -16.65
C MET A 49 3.10 -2.17 -15.59
N GLY A 50 2.77 -2.90 -14.52
CA GLY A 50 3.69 -3.03 -13.39
C GLY A 50 3.56 -4.35 -12.63
N ASN A 51 4.70 -4.83 -12.16
CA ASN A 51 4.81 -5.91 -11.16
C ASN A 51 4.93 -5.32 -9.75
N ILE A 52 4.59 -6.13 -8.76
CA ILE A 52 4.81 -5.84 -7.34
C ILE A 52 5.84 -6.83 -6.82
N VAL A 53 6.85 -6.31 -6.13
CA VAL A 53 7.84 -7.12 -5.42
C VAL A 53 7.64 -6.90 -3.94
N TYR A 54 7.50 -7.98 -3.19
CA TYR A 54 7.28 -7.97 -1.75
C TYR A 54 8.37 -8.78 -1.04
N GLU A 55 8.76 -8.35 0.16
CA GLU A 55 9.64 -9.17 1.00
C GLU A 55 8.86 -10.40 1.50
N HIS A 56 9.47 -11.57 1.36
CA HIS A 56 8.88 -12.85 1.75
C HIS A 56 8.60 -12.88 3.26
N ARG A 57 7.35 -13.16 3.63
CA ARG A 57 6.91 -13.43 5.01
C ARG A 57 6.77 -14.94 5.24
N GLU A 58 5.95 -15.38 6.18
CA GLU A 58 5.54 -16.78 6.27
C GLU A 58 4.70 -17.22 5.06
N LEU A 59 4.74 -18.52 4.73
CA LEU A 59 4.11 -19.07 3.52
C LEU A 59 2.61 -18.75 3.42
N ILE A 60 1.88 -18.93 4.52
CA ILE A 60 0.44 -18.62 4.61
C ILE A 60 0.17 -17.13 4.42
N GLY A 61 1.04 -16.26 4.96
CA GLY A 61 0.93 -14.81 4.79
C GLY A 61 1.13 -14.39 3.33
N ASN A 62 2.11 -14.98 2.66
CA ASN A 62 2.37 -14.73 1.24
C ASN A 62 1.20 -15.19 0.36
N GLU A 63 0.60 -16.34 0.67
CA GLU A 63 -0.61 -16.81 -0.03
C GLU A 63 -1.78 -15.85 0.14
N LYS A 64 -2.06 -15.37 1.37
CA LYS A 64 -3.10 -14.37 1.60
C LYS A 64 -2.88 -13.07 0.82
N LEU A 65 -1.64 -12.58 0.76
CA LEU A 65 -1.30 -11.38 -0.03
C LEU A 65 -1.49 -11.66 -1.52
N ARG A 66 -1.07 -12.83 -2.00
CA ARG A 66 -1.24 -13.25 -3.40
C ARG A 66 -2.71 -13.37 -3.78
N ASP A 67 -3.53 -13.95 -2.92
CA ASP A 67 -4.98 -14.07 -3.11
C ASP A 67 -5.64 -12.70 -3.19
N LYS A 68 -5.24 -11.77 -2.31
CA LYS A 68 -5.76 -10.40 -2.32
C LYS A 68 -5.35 -9.64 -3.58
N TYR A 69 -4.11 -9.81 -4.04
CA TYR A 69 -3.65 -9.28 -5.32
C TYR A 69 -4.49 -9.78 -6.48
N TYR A 70 -4.67 -11.11 -6.59
CA TYR A 70 -5.44 -11.69 -7.69
C TYR A 70 -6.92 -11.36 -7.63
N HIS A 71 -7.49 -11.24 -6.43
CA HIS A 71 -8.85 -10.76 -6.26
C HIS A 71 -9.01 -9.36 -6.85
N MET A 72 -8.14 -8.41 -6.50
CA MET A 72 -8.15 -7.06 -7.09
C MET A 72 -7.91 -7.10 -8.60
N LYS A 73 -6.99 -7.93 -9.08
CA LYS A 73 -6.70 -8.06 -10.52
C LYS A 73 -7.91 -8.57 -11.30
N LEU A 74 -8.58 -9.61 -10.81
CA LEU A 74 -9.65 -10.33 -11.54
C LEU A 74 -11.04 -9.72 -11.35
N MET A 75 -11.26 -8.99 -10.27
CA MET A 75 -12.56 -8.39 -9.94
C MET A 75 -12.56 -6.86 -10.07
N GLY A 76 -11.38 -6.23 -10.03
CA GLY A 76 -11.28 -4.79 -9.85
C GLY A 76 -11.61 -4.37 -8.42
N SER A 77 -12.05 -3.12 -8.29
CA SER A 77 -12.50 -2.49 -7.04
C SER A 77 -13.63 -1.52 -7.30
N MET A 78 -14.05 -0.78 -6.27
CA MET A 78 -15.00 0.32 -6.40
C MET A 78 -14.54 1.41 -7.39
N TYR A 79 -13.25 1.68 -7.48
CA TYR A 79 -12.71 2.76 -8.32
C TYR A 79 -12.02 2.28 -9.60
N MET A 80 -11.60 1.01 -9.63
CA MET A 80 -10.83 0.44 -10.74
C MET A 80 -11.61 -0.72 -11.35
N THR A 81 -11.97 -0.60 -12.62
CA THR A 81 -12.61 -1.68 -13.38
C THR A 81 -11.69 -2.90 -13.48
N LYS A 82 -12.28 -4.09 -13.60
CA LYS A 82 -11.56 -5.33 -13.88
C LYS A 82 -10.59 -5.19 -15.06
N GLU A 83 -11.05 -4.64 -16.19
CA GLU A 83 -10.27 -4.53 -17.43
C GLU A 83 -9.01 -3.69 -17.22
N ALA A 84 -9.13 -2.60 -16.46
CA ALA A 84 -8.00 -1.77 -16.07
C ALA A 84 -7.04 -2.55 -15.15
N ALA A 85 -7.56 -3.24 -14.13
CA ALA A 85 -6.73 -3.99 -13.20
C ALA A 85 -5.97 -5.13 -13.90
N GLU A 86 -6.64 -5.93 -14.74
CA GLU A 86 -6.03 -7.02 -15.51
C GLU A 86 -4.95 -6.52 -16.47
N LYS A 87 -5.21 -5.40 -17.17
CA LYS A 87 -4.26 -4.81 -18.12
C LYS A 87 -3.03 -4.21 -17.45
N ARG A 88 -3.18 -3.62 -16.26
CA ARG A 88 -2.13 -2.82 -15.61
C ARG A 88 -1.31 -3.64 -14.60
N LEU A 89 -1.95 -4.50 -13.81
CA LEU A 89 -1.31 -5.29 -12.76
C LEU A 89 -0.78 -6.59 -13.36
N LEU A 90 0.54 -6.72 -13.53
CA LEU A 90 1.16 -7.86 -14.23
C LEU A 90 1.29 -9.09 -13.30
N GLY A 91 1.96 -8.94 -12.16
CA GLY A 91 2.14 -10.01 -11.18
C GLY A 91 2.61 -9.51 -9.81
N ILE A 92 2.67 -10.44 -8.85
CA ILE A 92 3.26 -10.25 -7.53
C ILE A 92 4.30 -11.35 -7.25
N ASP A 93 5.50 -10.91 -6.89
CA ASP A 93 6.65 -11.75 -6.58
C ASP A 93 7.10 -11.53 -5.13
N PHE A 94 7.55 -12.62 -4.49
CA PHE A 94 8.05 -12.61 -3.12
C PHE A 94 9.54 -12.96 -3.14
N ILE A 95 10.35 -12.11 -2.53
CA ILE A 95 11.80 -12.29 -2.49
C ILE A 95 12.28 -12.51 -1.06
N ASP A 96 13.20 -13.45 -0.90
CA ASP A 96 13.77 -13.79 0.39
C ASP A 96 14.56 -12.60 0.96
N LYS A 97 14.35 -12.29 2.24
CA LYS A 97 15.05 -11.25 2.98
C LYS A 97 16.57 -11.40 2.91
N ALA A 98 17.07 -12.64 2.81
CA ALA A 98 18.49 -12.94 2.69
C ALA A 98 19.13 -12.37 1.40
N LYS A 99 18.33 -12.07 0.37
CA LYS A 99 18.83 -11.52 -0.91
C LYS A 99 19.23 -10.04 -0.83
N ASN A 100 18.78 -9.32 0.22
CA ASN A 100 19.13 -7.92 0.48
C ASN A 100 18.98 -6.99 -0.75
N GLU A 101 17.87 -7.14 -1.46
CA GLU A 101 17.57 -6.35 -2.65
C GLU A 101 17.30 -4.88 -2.29
N ALA A 102 17.85 -3.94 -3.05
CA ALA A 102 17.76 -2.51 -2.75
C ALA A 102 16.32 -1.97 -2.75
N GLY A 103 15.45 -2.53 -3.59
CA GLY A 103 14.05 -2.10 -3.73
C GLY A 103 13.24 -2.23 -2.43
N PRO A 104 13.07 -3.46 -1.88
CA PRO A 104 12.41 -3.66 -0.59
C PRO A 104 13.08 -2.90 0.56
N GLN A 105 14.41 -2.81 0.59
CA GLN A 105 15.12 -2.03 1.60
C GLN A 105 14.67 -0.57 1.59
N ILE A 106 14.59 0.06 0.40
CA ILE A 106 14.05 1.42 0.26
C ILE A 106 12.58 1.47 0.70
N ALA A 107 11.78 0.46 0.33
CA ALA A 107 10.37 0.39 0.72
C ALA A 107 10.17 0.31 2.24
N ASP A 108 11.05 -0.37 2.98
CA ASP A 108 10.98 -0.50 4.44
C ASP A 108 11.29 0.81 5.19
N PHE A 109 12.03 1.74 4.57
CA PHE A 109 12.33 3.04 5.18
C PHE A 109 11.15 4.03 5.17
N ILE A 110 10.10 3.76 4.38
CA ILE A 110 9.00 4.70 4.14
C ILE A 110 7.93 4.64 5.25
N PRO A 111 7.39 3.47 5.66
CA PRO A 111 6.18 3.40 6.48
C PRO A 111 6.27 4.09 7.83
N ASN A 112 7.41 3.97 8.53
CA ASN A 112 7.54 4.46 9.91
C ASN A 112 7.32 5.98 10.01
N ALA A 113 7.85 6.75 9.07
CA ALA A 113 7.69 8.20 9.08
C ALA A 113 6.21 8.60 8.93
N PHE A 114 5.48 7.93 8.03
CA PHE A 114 4.05 8.18 7.82
C PHE A 114 3.16 7.62 8.91
N ALA A 115 3.54 6.51 9.55
CA ALA A 115 2.84 5.98 10.71
C ALA A 115 2.91 6.95 11.90
N ARG A 116 4.08 7.58 12.14
CA ARG A 116 4.23 8.63 13.15
C ARG A 116 3.37 9.85 12.83
N ASP A 117 3.36 10.30 11.57
CA ASP A 117 2.52 11.42 11.13
C ASP A 117 1.04 11.12 11.35
N HIS A 118 0.58 9.93 10.94
CA HIS A 118 -0.80 9.48 11.13
C HIS A 118 -1.19 9.39 12.61
N ALA A 119 -0.27 8.98 13.48
CA ALA A 119 -0.46 8.92 14.93
C ALA A 119 -0.28 10.27 15.65
N GLY A 120 0.06 11.36 14.95
CA GLY A 120 0.35 12.66 15.56
C GLY A 120 1.65 12.69 16.40
N ILE A 121 2.57 11.75 16.17
CA ILE A 121 3.85 11.64 16.87
C ILE A 121 4.92 12.43 16.11
N ASN A 122 5.70 13.25 16.84
CA ASN A 122 6.80 14.03 16.25
C ASN A 122 7.84 13.15 15.53
N GLN A 123 8.37 13.63 14.41
CA GLN A 123 9.45 12.96 13.69
C GLN A 123 10.79 13.03 14.48
N PRO A 124 11.68 12.03 14.35
CA PRO A 124 13.02 12.10 14.93
C PRO A 124 13.85 13.23 14.31
N ASN A 125 14.94 13.65 14.96
CA ASN A 125 15.90 14.61 14.39
C ASN A 125 17.31 13.98 14.38
N PRO A 126 17.94 13.77 13.21
CA PRO A 126 17.49 14.13 11.86
C PRO A 126 16.38 13.20 11.31
N ASN A 127 15.64 13.68 10.30
CA ASN A 127 14.69 12.87 9.52
C ASN A 127 14.65 13.30 8.03
N ILE A 128 14.01 12.47 7.20
CA ILE A 128 13.79 12.71 5.76
C ILE A 128 12.30 12.89 5.41
N PHE A 129 11.45 13.16 6.41
CA PHE A 129 10.00 13.11 6.24
C PHE A 129 9.48 14.10 5.20
N THR A 130 10.02 15.32 5.18
CA THR A 130 9.67 16.35 4.17
C THR A 130 9.99 15.87 2.75
N THR A 131 11.12 15.20 2.56
CA THR A 131 11.51 14.61 1.27
C THR A 131 10.57 13.48 0.88
N LEU A 132 10.16 12.62 1.82
CA LEU A 132 9.18 11.57 1.56
C LEU A 132 7.81 12.17 1.15
N ARG A 133 7.31 13.19 1.87
CA ARG A 133 6.06 13.89 1.53
C ARG A 133 6.08 14.50 0.13
N TYR A 134 7.21 15.07 -0.29
CA TYR A 134 7.35 15.65 -1.63
C TYR A 134 7.17 14.60 -2.74
N ASN A 135 7.68 13.38 -2.52
CA ASN A 135 7.64 12.26 -3.48
C ASN A 135 6.32 11.45 -3.44
N LEU A 136 5.34 11.84 -2.62
CA LEU A 136 4.02 11.21 -2.65
C LEU A 136 3.36 11.37 -4.01
N TYR A 137 2.73 10.29 -4.50
CA TYR A 137 1.90 10.34 -5.69
C TYR A 137 0.73 11.31 -5.49
N ASP A 138 0.51 12.21 -6.44
CA ASP A 138 -0.50 13.27 -6.35
C ASP A 138 -1.74 13.00 -7.21
N GLY A 139 -1.81 11.82 -7.84
CA GLY A 139 -2.90 11.44 -8.73
C GLY A 139 -2.86 12.11 -10.10
N ASN A 140 -1.75 12.76 -10.49
CA ASN A 140 -1.71 13.74 -11.59
C ASN A 140 -2.74 14.87 -11.41
N ALA A 141 -3.13 15.16 -10.16
CA ALA A 141 -4.15 16.14 -9.81
C ALA A 141 -3.70 17.05 -8.65
N GLY A 142 -2.42 17.01 -8.27
CA GLY A 142 -1.88 17.79 -7.15
C GLY A 142 -2.36 17.33 -5.75
N ASN A 143 -3.06 16.19 -5.64
CA ASN A 143 -3.67 15.73 -4.39
C ASN A 143 -2.92 14.55 -3.75
N ARG A 144 -1.78 14.87 -3.12
CA ARG A 144 -0.92 13.87 -2.45
C ARG A 144 -1.59 13.16 -1.28
N GLU A 145 -2.50 13.82 -0.58
CA GLU A 145 -3.18 13.26 0.60
C GLU A 145 -4.22 12.20 0.22
N ARG A 146 -4.76 12.28 -1.00
CA ARG A 146 -5.71 11.28 -1.51
C ARG A 146 -5.03 10.07 -2.13
N PHE A 147 -4.01 10.30 -2.95
CA PHE A 147 -3.43 9.27 -3.82
C PHE A 147 -2.08 8.73 -3.34
N GLY A 148 -1.33 9.54 -2.60
CA GLY A 148 0.00 9.20 -2.12
C GLY A 148 -0.07 8.21 -0.99
N ILE A 149 -0.44 8.68 0.20
CA ILE A 149 -0.70 7.81 1.34
C ILE A 149 -2.10 8.00 1.84
N LYS A 150 -2.88 6.92 1.76
CA LYS A 150 -4.26 6.92 2.21
C LYS A 150 -4.31 6.58 3.70
N TYR A 151 -4.73 7.55 4.51
CA TYR A 151 -5.02 7.35 5.92
C TYR A 151 -6.42 6.80 6.10
N MET A 152 -6.52 5.65 6.76
CA MET A 152 -7.77 5.04 7.13
C MET A 152 -7.90 5.10 8.65
N PRO A 153 -9.04 5.59 9.18
CA PRO A 153 -9.42 5.34 10.56
C PRO A 153 -9.60 3.82 10.73
#